data_AF-A0A957THR6-F1
#
_entry.id   AF-A0A957THR6-F1
#
_cell.length_a   1.000
_cell.length_b   1.000
_cell.length_c   1.000
_cell.angle_alpha   90.00
_cell.angle_beta   90.00
_cell.angle_gamma   90.00
#
_symmetry.space_group_name_H-M   'P 1'
#
loop_
_entity.id
_entity.type
_entity.pdbx_description
1 polymer ?
#
loop_
_entity_poly.entity_id
_entity_poly.type
_entity_poly.pdbx_seq_one_letter_code
_entity_poly.pdbx_strand_id
1 'polypeptide(L)'
;MTDTMGMTDTMGMTGTADLMLTPSTTMTNEDELTALPGQELPTDIVDLMTQPLTEATPTADMQAVLDQLAAFEAPPIPELSARVARQVPTPADAVAALLASRGESLAPEPVASVTHQLIPGPGGNILARVFTPEGDGPFPVIVYYHGGGWVIAGL
;
A
#
# COMPACT_ATOMS: atom_id res chain seq x y z
N MET A 1 -30.17 69.89 8.16
CA MET A 1 -31.22 69.04 8.77
C MET A 1 -32.02 68.45 7.63
N THR A 2 -32.28 67.13 7.67
CA THR A 2 -33.11 66.31 6.74
C THR A 2 -32.60 66.28 5.28
N ASP A 3 -32.66 65.21 4.46
CA ASP A 3 -33.35 63.92 4.54
C ASP A 3 -32.83 62.95 3.44
N THR A 4 -33.01 61.65 3.67
CA THR A 4 -33.37 60.55 2.73
C THR A 4 -32.50 60.17 1.51
N MET A 5 -31.79 59.03 1.68
CA MET A 5 -31.85 57.75 0.94
C MET A 5 -31.80 57.70 -0.61
N GLY A 6 -30.77 57.00 -1.10
CA GLY A 6 -30.71 56.42 -2.45
C GLY A 6 -29.63 55.33 -2.52
N MET A 7 -30.07 54.08 -2.62
CA MET A 7 -29.25 52.89 -2.85
C MET A 7 -28.35 53.02 -4.08
N THR A 8 -27.13 52.46 -4.02
CA THR A 8 -26.78 51.23 -4.78
C THR A 8 -25.43 50.69 -4.35
N ASP A 9 -25.46 49.40 -4.06
CA ASP A 9 -24.38 48.47 -3.78
C ASP A 9 -23.56 48.16 -5.05
N THR A 10 -22.23 48.20 -4.99
CA THR A 10 -21.33 47.58 -5.98
C THR A 10 -20.01 47.19 -5.31
N MET A 11 -20.05 46.16 -4.47
CA MET A 11 -18.85 45.42 -4.05
C MET A 11 -18.43 44.47 -5.18
N GLY A 12 -17.13 44.45 -5.49
CA GLY A 12 -16.56 43.75 -6.64
C GLY A 12 -16.84 42.25 -6.69
N MET A 13 -17.36 41.79 -7.82
CA MET A 13 -17.44 40.38 -8.18
C MET A 13 -16.03 39.86 -8.53
N THR A 14 -15.35 39.26 -7.56
CA THR A 14 -14.19 38.39 -7.82
C THR A 14 -14.68 37.00 -8.22
N GLY A 15 -14.46 36.67 -9.50
CA GLY A 15 -14.27 35.32 -10.06
C GLY A 15 -15.06 34.14 -9.49
N THR A 16 -16.20 33.82 -10.12
CA THR A 16 -16.79 32.48 -10.07
C THR A 16 -16.08 31.58 -11.08
N ALA A 17 -15.20 30.68 -10.61
CA ALA A 17 -14.77 29.53 -11.41
C ALA A 17 -15.76 28.39 -11.15
N ASP A 18 -16.65 28.19 -12.11
CA ASP A 18 -17.59 27.07 -12.16
C ASP A 18 -16.80 25.80 -12.52
N LEU A 19 -16.43 24.99 -11.52
CA LEU A 19 -15.73 23.72 -11.72
C LEU A 19 -16.77 22.65 -12.05
N MET A 20 -17.18 22.62 -13.33
CA MET A 20 -17.95 21.53 -13.91
C MET A 20 -17.20 20.20 -13.71
N LEU A 21 -17.73 19.34 -12.85
CA LEU A 21 -17.28 17.98 -12.64
C LEU A 21 -17.74 17.13 -13.83
N THR A 22 -16.86 16.88 -14.80
CA THR A 22 -17.13 15.88 -15.85
C THR A 22 -16.85 14.47 -15.33
N PRO A 23 -17.69 13.46 -15.61
CA PRO A 23 -17.47 12.11 -15.11
C PRO A 23 -16.46 11.33 -15.96
N SER A 24 -15.71 10.47 -15.26
CA SER A 24 -15.10 9.23 -15.76
C SER A 24 -13.97 9.37 -16.79
N THR A 25 -12.75 9.58 -16.30
CA THR A 25 -11.57 9.02 -16.97
C THR A 25 -11.42 7.58 -16.48
N THR A 26 -11.76 6.63 -17.34
CA THR A 26 -11.25 5.26 -17.24
C THR A 26 -9.73 5.36 -17.18
N MET A 27 -9.11 5.00 -16.06
CA MET A 27 -7.66 4.81 -16.01
C MET A 27 -7.35 3.60 -16.90
N THR A 28 -6.92 3.85 -18.14
CA THR A 28 -6.21 2.83 -18.91
C THR A 28 -4.85 2.66 -18.23
N ASN A 29 -4.42 1.41 -18.04
CA ASN A 29 -3.14 1.06 -17.44
C ASN A 29 -1.97 1.41 -18.40
N GLU A 30 -1.84 2.67 -18.79
CA GLU A 30 -0.91 3.12 -19.84
C GLU A 30 0.13 4.14 -19.37
N ASP A 31 0.22 4.44 -18.08
CA ASP A 31 1.49 4.95 -17.52
C ASP A 31 2.46 3.77 -17.47
N GLU A 32 2.95 3.44 -18.66
CA GLU A 32 3.99 2.47 -18.96
C GLU A 32 5.17 2.74 -18.04
N LEU A 33 5.55 1.72 -17.26
CA LEU A 33 6.79 1.67 -16.51
C LEU A 33 7.93 1.75 -17.54
N THR A 34 8.23 2.94 -18.03
CA THR A 34 9.21 3.14 -19.07
C THR A 34 10.55 2.75 -18.48
N ALA A 35 11.17 1.73 -19.07
CA ALA A 35 12.46 1.26 -18.65
C ALA A 35 13.44 2.44 -18.56
N LEU A 36 14.35 2.41 -17.57
CA LEU A 36 15.41 3.40 -17.48
C LEU A 36 16.12 3.50 -18.85
N PRO A 37 16.42 4.72 -19.34
CA PRO A 37 16.91 4.89 -20.70
C PRO A 37 18.15 4.02 -20.96
N GLY A 38 18.07 3.15 -21.97
CA GLY A 38 19.14 2.25 -22.37
C GLY A 38 19.06 0.82 -21.83
N GLN A 39 17.94 0.41 -21.22
CA GLN A 39 17.71 -0.99 -20.81
C GLN A 39 16.45 -1.53 -21.49
N GLU A 40 16.60 -2.28 -22.58
CA GLU A 40 15.49 -3.08 -23.10
C GLU A 40 15.22 -4.23 -22.11
N LEU A 41 13.98 -4.38 -21.68
CA LEU A 41 13.57 -5.54 -20.88
C LEU A 41 13.74 -6.79 -21.73
N PRO A 42 14.30 -7.88 -21.20
CA PRO A 42 14.45 -9.10 -21.98
C PRO A 42 13.06 -9.65 -22.37
N THR A 43 12.98 -10.23 -23.57
CA THR A 43 11.71 -10.54 -24.25
C THR A 43 10.83 -11.51 -23.46
N ASP A 44 11.42 -12.36 -22.64
CA ASP A 44 10.75 -13.25 -21.69
C ASP A 44 9.99 -12.49 -20.60
N ILE A 45 10.52 -11.36 -20.13
CA ILE A 45 9.82 -10.49 -19.17
C ILE A 45 8.65 -9.78 -19.86
N VAL A 46 8.84 -9.30 -21.09
CA VAL A 46 7.76 -8.67 -21.87
C VAL A 46 6.63 -9.66 -22.15
N ASP A 47 6.97 -10.91 -22.48
CA ASP A 47 6.00 -11.98 -22.70
C ASP A 47 5.23 -12.30 -21.40
N LEU A 48 5.92 -12.43 -20.26
CA LEU A 48 5.28 -12.61 -18.95
C LEU A 48 4.35 -11.45 -18.57
N MET A 49 4.69 -10.21 -18.93
CA MET A 49 3.88 -9.02 -18.64
C MET A 49 2.66 -8.88 -19.56
N THR A 50 2.64 -9.57 -20.72
CA THR A 50 1.56 -9.46 -21.72
C THR A 50 0.64 -10.68 -21.75
N GLN A 51 0.96 -11.74 -21.00
CA GLN A 51 0.08 -12.88 -20.84
C GLN A 51 -1.20 -12.48 -20.08
N PRO A 52 -2.40 -12.89 -20.56
CA PRO A 52 -3.63 -12.64 -19.85
C PRO A 52 -3.58 -13.35 -18.50
N LEU A 53 -3.80 -12.60 -17.42
CA LEU A 53 -3.97 -13.17 -16.09
C LEU A 53 -5.23 -14.05 -16.10
N THR A 54 -5.07 -15.37 -16.06
CA THR A 54 -6.18 -16.28 -15.83
C THR A 54 -6.64 -16.15 -14.38
N GLU A 55 -7.95 -16.01 -14.14
CA GLU A 55 -8.51 -16.02 -12.79
C GLU A 55 -8.10 -17.31 -12.08
N ALA A 56 -7.32 -17.17 -11.01
CA ALA A 56 -6.90 -18.29 -10.18
C ALA A 56 -7.98 -18.57 -9.13
N THR A 57 -8.40 -19.83 -9.02
CA THR A 57 -9.27 -20.26 -7.92
C THR A 57 -8.42 -20.43 -6.65
N PRO A 58 -8.79 -19.81 -5.52
CA PRO A 58 -8.07 -20.00 -4.27
C PRO A 58 -8.17 -21.45 -3.78
N THR A 59 -7.11 -21.95 -3.16
CA THR A 59 -7.17 -23.20 -2.39
C THR A 59 -8.10 -23.03 -1.19
N ALA A 60 -8.53 -24.12 -0.55
CA ALA A 60 -9.41 -24.06 0.62
C ALA A 60 -8.84 -23.21 1.76
N ASP A 61 -7.53 -23.30 2.02
CA ASP A 61 -6.88 -22.49 3.05
C ASP A 61 -6.88 -21.00 2.70
N MET A 62 -6.58 -20.67 1.43
CA MET A 62 -6.61 -19.28 0.99
C MET A 62 -8.04 -18.72 0.97
N GLN A 63 -9.04 -19.53 0.62
CA GLN A 63 -10.44 -19.13 0.69
C GLN A 63 -10.84 -18.77 2.13
N ALA A 64 -10.42 -19.55 3.13
CA ALA A 64 -10.69 -19.22 4.52
C ALA A 64 -10.07 -17.88 4.94
N VAL A 65 -8.87 -17.56 4.46
CA VAL A 65 -8.22 -16.26 4.70
C VAL A 65 -9.03 -15.12 4.08
N LEU A 66 -9.51 -15.29 2.84
CA LEU A 66 -10.33 -14.30 2.15
C LEU A 66 -11.67 -14.08 2.86
N ASP A 67 -12.33 -15.15 3.29
CA ASP A 67 -13.59 -15.08 4.04
C ASP A 67 -13.39 -14.35 5.38
N GLN A 68 -12.31 -14.68 6.10
CA GLN A 68 -11.97 -14.02 7.36
C GLN A 68 -11.62 -12.53 7.15
N LEU A 69 -10.91 -12.19 6.07
CA LEU A 69 -10.61 -10.81 5.74
C LEU A 69 -11.89 -10.02 5.42
N ALA A 70 -12.81 -10.61 4.64
CA ALA A 70 -14.09 -10.00 4.32
C ALA A 70 -14.95 -9.77 5.58
N ALA A 71 -14.91 -10.71 6.54
CA ALA A 71 -15.63 -10.61 7.80
C ALA A 71 -15.18 -9.44 8.70
N PHE A 72 -14.02 -8.82 8.43
CA PHE A 72 -13.62 -7.59 9.11
C PHE A 72 -14.35 -6.34 8.62
N GLU A 73 -15.05 -6.42 7.48
CA GLU A 73 -15.86 -5.33 6.93
C GLU A 73 -15.08 -3.99 6.81
N ALA A 74 -13.78 -4.09 6.52
CA ALA A 74 -12.92 -2.92 6.35
C ALA A 74 -13.31 -2.16 5.06
N PRO A 75 -13.38 -0.81 5.09
CA PRO A 75 -13.66 -0.03 3.89
C PRO A 75 -12.56 -0.21 2.83
N PRO A 76 -12.89 -0.05 1.53
CA PRO A 76 -11.89 -0.09 0.46
C PRO A 76 -10.77 0.93 0.69
N ILE A 77 -9.51 0.49 0.55
CA ILE A 77 -8.33 1.33 0.75
C ILE A 77 -8.37 2.66 -0.03
N PRO A 78 -8.84 2.73 -1.29
CA PRO A 78 -8.92 4.00 -2.04
C PRO A 78 -9.85 5.05 -1.43
N GLU A 79 -10.79 4.66 -0.57
CA GLU A 79 -11.71 5.56 0.12
C GLU A 79 -11.11 6.11 1.42
N LEU A 80 -9.96 5.59 1.85
CA LEU A 80 -9.31 5.92 3.11
C LEU A 80 -8.14 6.88 2.91
N SER A 81 -7.90 7.74 3.90
CA SER A 81 -6.62 8.43 3.97
C SER A 81 -5.48 7.45 4.24
N ALA A 82 -4.26 7.73 3.78
CA ALA A 82 -3.09 6.88 4.03
C ALA A 82 -2.84 6.60 5.52
N ARG A 83 -3.17 7.55 6.42
CA ARG A 83 -3.07 7.33 7.86
C ARG A 83 -4.05 6.26 8.34
N VAL A 84 -5.30 6.32 7.88
CA VAL A 84 -6.36 5.37 8.26
C VAL A 84 -6.13 4.02 7.60
N ALA A 85 -5.71 3.98 6.33
CA ALA A 85 -5.40 2.75 5.61
C ALA A 85 -4.32 1.88 6.29
N ARG A 86 -3.41 2.49 7.07
CA ARG A 86 -2.39 1.75 7.86
C ARG A 86 -2.95 1.08 9.12
N GLN A 87 -4.20 1.36 9.47
CA GLN A 87 -4.82 0.93 10.73
C GLN A 87 -5.96 -0.05 10.51
N VAL A 88 -6.42 -0.22 9.27
CA VAL A 88 -7.48 -1.18 8.96
C VAL A 88 -6.93 -2.61 8.89
N PRO A 89 -7.75 -3.63 9.17
CA PRO A 89 -7.35 -5.02 9.07
C PRO A 89 -6.79 -5.39 7.68
N THR A 90 -5.79 -6.25 7.71
CA THR A 90 -5.02 -6.71 6.54
C THR A 90 -5.18 -8.22 6.35
N PRO A 91 -4.74 -8.78 5.20
CA PRO A 91 -4.66 -10.24 5.04
C PRO A 91 -3.84 -10.93 6.15
N ALA A 92 -2.81 -10.27 6.69
CA ALA A 92 -2.01 -10.82 7.79
C ALA A 92 -2.83 -10.95 9.09
N ASP A 93 -3.71 -9.99 9.36
CA ASP A 93 -4.64 -10.05 10.50
C ASP A 93 -5.65 -11.19 10.35
N ALA A 94 -6.10 -11.45 9.11
CA ALA A 94 -7.00 -12.56 8.81
C ALA A 94 -6.33 -13.92 9.06
N VAL A 95 -5.08 -14.09 8.62
CA VAL A 95 -4.27 -15.28 8.93
C VAL A 95 -4.09 -15.42 10.44
N ALA A 96 -3.72 -14.34 11.13
CA ALA A 96 -3.52 -14.36 12.58
C ALA A 96 -4.79 -14.76 13.35
N ALA A 97 -5.95 -14.23 12.95
CA ALA A 97 -7.24 -14.59 13.53
C ALA A 97 -7.58 -16.07 13.32
N LEU A 98 -7.33 -16.61 12.12
CA LEU A 98 -7.58 -18.02 11.81
C LEU A 98 -6.68 -18.96 12.63
N LEU A 99 -5.38 -18.68 12.67
CA LEU A 99 -4.44 -19.48 13.46
C LEU A 99 -4.81 -19.45 14.95
N ALA A 100 -5.14 -18.27 15.48
CA ALA A 100 -5.60 -18.15 16.86
C ALA A 100 -6.89 -18.95 17.12
N SER A 101 -7.85 -18.94 16.19
CA SER A 101 -9.10 -19.71 16.31
C SER A 101 -8.89 -21.23 16.34
N ARG A 102 -7.80 -21.70 15.72
CA ARG A 102 -7.38 -23.10 15.68
C ARG A 102 -6.47 -23.50 16.85
N GLY A 103 -6.11 -22.56 17.72
CA GLY A 103 -5.14 -22.78 18.79
C GLY A 103 -3.71 -22.96 18.28
N GLU A 104 -3.41 -22.47 17.08
CA GLU A 104 -2.09 -22.52 16.47
C GLU A 104 -1.22 -21.34 16.93
N SER A 105 0.09 -21.54 16.91
CA SER A 105 1.05 -20.52 17.34
C SER A 105 1.17 -19.39 16.30
N LEU A 106 1.15 -18.15 16.78
CA LEU A 106 1.53 -16.97 16.01
C LEU A 106 3.01 -16.58 16.21
N ALA A 107 3.74 -17.36 17.02
CA ALA A 107 5.13 -17.07 17.28
C ALA A 107 5.92 -17.18 15.97
N PRO A 108 6.78 -16.19 15.64
CA PRO A 108 7.66 -16.29 14.49
C PRO A 108 8.62 -17.46 14.68
N GLU A 109 9.10 -18.00 13.57
CA GLU A 109 10.16 -19.00 13.59
C GLU A 109 11.38 -18.47 14.35
N PRO A 110 11.94 -19.25 15.30
CA PRO A 110 13.06 -18.80 16.10
C PRO A 110 14.32 -18.66 15.22
N VAL A 111 15.09 -17.61 15.49
CA VAL A 111 16.41 -17.38 14.89
C VAL A 111 17.42 -17.04 15.98
N ALA A 112 18.73 -17.18 15.68
CA ALA A 112 19.79 -16.97 16.67
C ALA A 112 19.82 -15.55 17.24
N SER A 113 19.58 -14.54 16.41
CA SER A 113 19.42 -13.16 16.90
C SER A 113 18.55 -12.31 15.99
N VAL A 114 17.85 -11.37 16.62
CA VAL A 114 17.13 -10.28 15.95
C VAL A 114 17.64 -8.97 16.53
N THR A 115 18.15 -8.09 15.67
CA THR A 115 18.64 -6.77 16.09
C THR A 115 18.04 -5.68 15.22
N HIS A 116 17.99 -4.45 15.74
CA HIS A 116 17.62 -3.28 14.96
C HIS A 116 18.86 -2.42 14.69
N GLN A 117 18.95 -1.91 13.47
CA GLN A 117 20.03 -1.01 13.04
C GLN A 117 19.43 0.24 12.40
N LEU A 118 20.03 1.39 12.67
CA LEU A 118 19.71 2.63 11.99
C LEU A 118 20.74 2.86 10.88
N ILE A 119 20.27 2.89 9.64
CA ILE A 119 21.09 3.09 8.45
C ILE A 119 20.93 4.54 7.99
N PRO A 120 21.99 5.36 7.90
CA PRO A 120 21.88 6.72 7.39
C PRO A 120 21.41 6.73 5.93
N GLY A 121 20.36 7.49 5.64
CA GLY A 121 19.82 7.69 4.30
C GLY A 121 19.57 9.16 3.99
N PRO A 122 19.27 9.49 2.71
CA PRO A 122 19.09 10.88 2.27
C PRO A 122 17.91 11.60 2.95
N GLY A 123 16.89 10.86 3.42
CA GLY A 123 15.74 11.39 4.16
C GLY A 123 15.84 11.26 5.69
N GLY A 124 17.02 10.90 6.21
CA GLY A 124 17.22 10.56 7.63
C GLY A 124 17.54 9.08 7.84
N ASN A 125 17.59 8.66 9.10
CA ASN A 125 17.90 7.29 9.45
C ASN A 125 16.75 6.34 9.08
N ILE A 126 17.08 5.24 8.42
CA ILE A 126 16.17 4.15 8.07
C ILE A 126 16.34 3.05 9.12
N LEU A 127 15.24 2.63 9.75
CA LEU A 127 15.24 1.49 10.65
C LEU A 127 15.29 0.20 9.83
N ALA A 128 16.24 -0.67 10.13
CA ALA A 128 16.35 -2.01 9.58
C ALA A 128 16.29 -3.05 10.71
N ARG A 129 15.64 -4.19 10.45
CA ARG A 129 15.67 -5.36 11.34
C ARG A 129 16.56 -6.43 10.71
N VAL A 130 17.57 -6.85 11.45
CA VAL A 130 18.54 -7.86 11.02
C VAL A 130 18.24 -9.15 11.75
N PHE A 131 17.94 -10.19 10.97
CA PHE A 131 17.79 -11.55 11.45
C PHE A 131 19.08 -12.32 11.13
N THR A 132 19.73 -12.86 12.16
CA THR A 132 20.95 -13.68 11.99
C THR A 132 20.61 -15.14 12.29
N PRO A 133 20.91 -16.09 11.39
CA PRO A 133 20.69 -17.51 11.63
C PRO A 133 21.75 -18.08 12.59
N GLU A 134 21.55 -19.33 13.01
CA GLU A 134 22.56 -20.08 13.77
C GLU A 134 23.78 -20.46 12.89
N GLY A 135 24.96 -20.62 13.51
CA GLY A 135 26.21 -21.04 12.87
C GLY A 135 27.33 -19.99 12.90
N ASP A 136 28.50 -20.35 12.38
CA ASP A 136 29.72 -19.54 12.46
C ASP A 136 29.96 -18.61 11.25
N GLY A 137 29.12 -18.72 10.21
CA GLY A 137 29.25 -17.94 8.97
C GLY A 137 30.47 -18.32 8.10
N PRO A 138 30.80 -17.50 7.07
CA PRO A 138 30.08 -16.32 6.62
C PRO A 138 28.73 -16.67 6.02
N PHE A 139 27.71 -15.84 6.26
CA PHE A 139 26.36 -16.06 5.73
C PHE A 139 26.12 -15.29 4.42
N PRO A 140 25.34 -15.84 3.47
CA PRO A 140 24.75 -15.03 2.42
C PRO A 140 23.79 -14.00 3.02
N VAL A 141 23.63 -12.86 2.35
CA VAL A 141 22.77 -11.76 2.81
C VAL A 141 21.56 -11.63 1.90
N ILE A 142 20.37 -11.56 2.51
CA ILE A 142 19.13 -11.17 1.83
C ILE A 142 18.74 -9.78 2.34
N VAL A 143 18.57 -8.84 1.41
CA VAL A 143 18.00 -7.53 1.70
C VAL A 143 16.53 -7.58 1.32
N TYR A 144 15.65 -7.54 2.32
CA TYR A 144 14.20 -7.62 2.15
C TYR A 144 13.55 -6.26 2.33
N TYR A 145 12.68 -5.89 1.38
CA TYR A 145 11.81 -4.72 1.47
C TYR A 145 10.37 -5.22 1.56
N HIS A 146 9.62 -4.75 2.55
CA HIS A 146 8.24 -5.20 2.74
C HIS A 146 7.33 -4.71 1.61
N GLY A 147 6.25 -5.46 1.37
CA GLY A 147 5.19 -5.07 0.44
C GLY A 147 4.32 -3.92 0.97
N GLY A 148 3.09 -3.83 0.47
CA GLY A 148 2.13 -2.80 0.93
C GLY A 148 2.09 -1.53 0.08
N GLY A 149 2.59 -1.60 -1.15
CA GLY A 149 2.42 -0.53 -2.15
C GLY A 149 2.97 0.83 -1.72
N TRP A 150 4.00 0.85 -0.88
CA TRP A 150 4.60 2.07 -0.31
C TRP A 150 3.67 2.89 0.61
N VAL A 151 2.53 2.33 1.00
CA VAL A 151 1.53 3.00 1.86
C VAL A 151 1.33 2.25 3.17
N ILE A 152 1.11 0.94 3.12
CA ILE A 152 0.80 0.08 4.28
C ILE A 152 1.97 -0.86 4.62
N ALA A 153 1.78 -1.68 5.66
CA ALA A 153 2.81 -2.47 6.33
C ALA A 153 3.84 -1.62 7.09
N GLY A 154 4.71 -2.30 7.84
CA GLY A 154 5.72 -1.68 8.67
C GLY A 154 6.72 -2.70 9.19
N LEU A 155 7.61 -2.22 10.05
CA LEU A 155 8.59 -3.03 10.77
C LEU A 155 8.00 -3.54 12.09
#